data_AF-A0A261B357-F1
#
_entry.id   AF-A0A261B357-F1
#
_cell.length_a   1.000
_cell.length_b   1.000
_cell.length_c   1.000
_cell.angle_alpha   90.00
_cell.angle_beta   90.00
_cell.angle_gamma   90.00
#
_symmetry.space_group_name_H-M   'P 1'
#
loop_
_entity.id
_entity.type
_entity.pdbx_description
1 polymer ?
#
loop_
_entity_poly.entity_id
_entity_poly.type
_entity_poly.pdbx_seq_one_letter_code
_entity_poly.pdbx_strand_id
1 'polypeptide(L)'
;MHLPFIPFLLFVLFGTLVVPGKAESAMEIARVQVAFLLSAVSSNNTEVILELFETDQENAANFINMFQGISIEVTSANFENVGVITMKAVIAEILPVVMVINKNDKSLTFWKFTKLEDHKPGSNSQKMFSEFTMS
;
A
#
# COMPACT_ATOMS: atom_id res chain seq x y z
N MET A 1 -33.96 -19.51 -15.23
CA MET A 1 -34.34 -18.12 -14.92
C MET A 1 -33.10 -17.44 -14.38
N HIS A 2 -32.52 -16.52 -15.17
CA HIS A 2 -31.31 -15.79 -14.80
C HIS A 2 -31.60 -14.82 -13.66
N LEU A 3 -30.81 -14.91 -12.60
CA LEU A 3 -30.69 -13.87 -11.58
C LEU A 3 -29.89 -12.71 -12.21
N PRO A 4 -30.36 -11.45 -12.18
CA PRO A 4 -29.59 -10.36 -12.72
C PRO A 4 -28.36 -10.09 -11.85
N PHE A 5 -27.23 -10.05 -12.53
CA PHE A 5 -25.95 -9.49 -12.09
C PHE A 5 -26.17 -8.19 -11.29
N ILE A 6 -25.65 -8.12 -10.07
CA ILE A 6 -25.56 -6.87 -9.29
C ILE A 6 -24.12 -6.37 -9.39
N PRO A 7 -23.76 -5.47 -10.33
CA PRO A 7 -22.41 -4.94 -10.43
C PRO A 7 -22.22 -3.66 -9.57
N PHE A 8 -22.87 -3.57 -8.41
CA PHE A 8 -22.89 -2.34 -7.61
C PHE A 8 -22.58 -2.51 -6.11
N LEU A 9 -22.26 -3.72 -5.63
CA LEU A 9 -22.01 -3.95 -4.20
C LEU A 9 -20.54 -3.90 -3.76
N LEU A 10 -19.61 -3.51 -4.63
CA LEU A 10 -18.17 -3.36 -4.29
C LEU A 10 -17.73 -1.91 -4.04
N PHE A 11 -18.60 -0.92 -4.27
CA PHE A 11 -18.29 0.49 -4.02
C PHE A 11 -18.63 0.98 -2.59
N VAL A 12 -19.22 0.14 -1.75
CA VAL A 12 -19.72 0.55 -0.42
C VAL A 12 -18.66 0.49 0.68
N LEU A 13 -17.49 -0.13 0.43
CA LEU A 13 -16.39 -0.15 1.41
C LEU A 13 -15.38 1.01 1.24
N PHE A 14 -15.41 1.74 0.13
CA PHE A 14 -14.47 2.83 -0.16
C PHE A 14 -15.15 4.19 -0.42
N GLY A 15 -16.48 4.27 -0.44
CA GLY A 15 -17.25 5.45 -0.87
C GLY A 15 -17.54 6.51 0.18
N THR A 16 -17.05 6.39 1.42
CA THR A 16 -17.31 7.39 2.47
C THR A 16 -16.03 7.88 3.13
N LEU A 17 -15.22 8.65 2.41
CA LEU A 17 -14.41 9.75 2.96
C LEU A 17 -13.63 10.43 1.83
N VAL A 18 -14.33 11.18 1.01
CA VAL A 18 -13.73 12.39 0.45
C VAL A 18 -14.68 13.51 0.82
N VAL A 19 -14.44 14.12 1.98
CA VAL A 19 -15.10 15.35 2.38
C VAL A 19 -14.22 16.48 1.87
N PRO A 20 -14.54 17.11 0.72
CA PRO A 20 -13.72 18.20 0.20
C PRO A 20 -13.74 19.36 1.20
N GLY A 21 -12.60 19.62 1.86
CA GLY A 21 -12.44 20.72 2.81
C GLY A 21 -11.79 20.37 4.15
N LYS A 22 -11.52 19.09 4.46
CA LYS A 22 -10.63 18.73 5.58
C LYS A 22 -9.26 18.36 5.02
N ALA A 23 -8.20 18.95 5.56
CA ALA A 23 -6.84 18.46 5.28
C ALA A 23 -6.79 16.97 5.67
N GLU A 24 -6.57 16.10 4.69
CA GLU A 24 -6.43 14.66 4.94
C GLU A 24 -5.29 14.44 5.93
N SER A 25 -5.53 13.61 6.94
CA SER A 25 -4.48 13.28 7.90
C SER A 25 -3.47 12.31 7.28
N ALA A 26 -2.20 12.35 7.72
CA ALA A 26 -1.19 11.40 7.28
C ALA A 26 -1.64 9.93 7.48
N MET A 27 -2.40 9.66 8.55
CA MET A 27 -2.98 8.35 8.84
C MET A 27 -4.01 7.92 7.80
N GLU A 28 -4.89 8.83 7.38
CA GLU A 28 -5.92 8.54 6.38
C GLU A 28 -5.30 8.22 5.02
N ILE A 29 -4.35 9.05 4.59
CA ILE A 29 -3.59 8.83 3.35
C ILE A 29 -2.87 7.48 3.42
N ALA A 30 -2.14 7.20 4.51
CA ALA A 30 -1.41 5.95 4.68
C ALA A 30 -2.33 4.72 4.60
N ARG A 31 -3.51 4.76 5.25
CA ARG A 31 -4.48 3.65 5.21
C ARG A 31 -5.05 3.45 3.81
N VAL A 32 -5.38 4.54 3.11
CA VAL A 32 -5.86 4.46 1.72
C VAL A 32 -4.79 3.84 0.82
N GLN A 33 -3.53 4.24 0.95
CA GLN A 33 -2.44 3.66 0.17
C GLN A 33 -2.22 2.17 0.45
N VAL A 34 -2.24 1.76 1.73
CA VAL A 34 -2.13 0.33 2.09
C VAL A 34 -3.33 -0.47 1.57
N ALA A 35 -4.54 0.07 1.65
CA ALA A 35 -5.72 -0.61 1.11
C ALA A 35 -5.64 -0.77 -0.41
N PHE A 36 -5.15 0.24 -1.12
CA PHE A 36 -4.95 0.20 -2.56
C PHE A 36 -3.89 -0.84 -2.95
N LEU A 37 -2.77 -0.88 -2.22
CA LEU A 37 -1.74 -1.91 -2.37
C LEU A 37 -2.30 -3.32 -2.18
N LEU A 38 -3.02 -3.56 -1.09
CA LEU A 38 -3.63 -4.87 -0.80
C LEU A 38 -4.67 -5.26 -1.86
N SER A 39 -5.45 -4.30 -2.36
CA SER A 39 -6.38 -4.52 -3.46
C SER A 39 -5.64 -4.96 -4.73
N ALA A 40 -4.54 -4.30 -5.08
CA ALA A 40 -3.73 -4.66 -6.24
C ALA A 40 -3.13 -6.07 -6.12
N VAL A 41 -2.63 -6.43 -4.93
CA VAL A 41 -2.15 -7.78 -4.63
C VAL A 41 -3.29 -8.81 -4.75
N SER A 42 -4.44 -8.55 -4.14
CA SER A 42 -5.57 -9.49 -4.15
C SER A 42 -6.16 -9.75 -5.55
N SER A 43 -6.03 -8.76 -6.44
CA SER A 43 -6.51 -8.81 -7.83
C SER A 43 -5.42 -9.25 -8.81
N ASN A 44 -4.22 -9.61 -8.33
CA ASN A 44 -3.06 -9.96 -9.14
C ASN A 44 -2.73 -8.89 -10.20
N ASN A 45 -2.89 -7.62 -9.84
CA ASN A 45 -2.73 -6.48 -10.74
C ASN A 45 -1.28 -5.97 -10.73
N THR A 46 -0.43 -6.62 -11.53
CA THR A 46 0.99 -6.32 -11.64
C THR A 46 1.25 -4.87 -12.10
N GLU A 47 0.42 -4.32 -12.99
CA GLU A 47 0.59 -2.95 -13.50
C GLU A 47 0.52 -1.90 -12.38
N VAL A 48 -0.42 -2.08 -11.45
CA VAL A 48 -0.54 -1.18 -10.31
C VAL A 48 0.66 -1.32 -9.35
N ILE A 49 1.16 -2.54 -9.13
CA ILE A 49 2.35 -2.75 -8.28
C ILE A 49 3.61 -2.11 -8.91
N LEU A 50 3.77 -2.24 -10.24
CA LEU A 50 4.85 -1.59 -10.98
C LEU A 50 4.85 -0.08 -10.77
N GLU A 51 3.67 0.54 -10.86
CA GLU A 51 3.54 1.98 -10.70
C GLU A 51 3.75 2.44 -9.24
N LEU A 52 3.20 1.70 -8.28
CA LEU A 52 3.30 2.03 -6.86
C LEU A 52 4.74 2.00 -6.34
N PHE A 53 5.61 1.16 -6.91
CA PHE A 53 6.99 0.96 -6.45
C PHE A 53 8.09 1.36 -7.45
N GLU A 54 7.77 1.70 -8.72
CA GLU A 54 8.76 1.80 -9.82
C GLU A 54 9.73 0.60 -9.85
N THR A 55 9.14 -0.58 -9.97
CA THR A 55 9.90 -1.84 -10.07
C THR A 55 9.70 -2.49 -11.44
N ASP A 56 10.34 -3.63 -11.69
CA ASP A 56 10.16 -4.42 -12.92
C ASP A 56 9.08 -5.51 -12.77
N GLN A 57 8.73 -6.15 -13.88
CA GLN A 57 7.64 -7.14 -13.92
C GLN A 57 7.91 -8.37 -13.04
N GLU A 58 9.16 -8.81 -12.94
CA GLU A 58 9.52 -9.97 -12.14
C GLU A 58 9.37 -9.66 -10.65
N ASN A 59 9.91 -8.51 -10.22
CA ASN A 59 9.78 -8.03 -8.87
C ASN A 59 8.31 -7.74 -8.50
N ALA A 60 7.53 -7.12 -9.38
CA ALA A 60 6.10 -6.91 -9.12
C ALA A 60 5.33 -8.24 -8.96
N ALA A 61 5.63 -9.26 -9.78
CA ALA A 61 5.02 -10.58 -9.66
C ALA A 61 5.45 -11.29 -8.37
N ASN A 62 6.73 -11.25 -8.02
CA ASN A 62 7.23 -11.77 -6.75
C ASN A 62 6.54 -11.10 -5.56
N PHE A 63 6.26 -9.81 -5.65
CA PHE A 63 5.63 -9.06 -4.56
C PHE A 63 4.23 -9.60 -4.31
N ILE A 64 3.45 -9.73 -5.38
CA ILE A 64 2.10 -10.25 -5.31
C ILE A 64 2.11 -11.65 -4.70
N ASN A 65 2.99 -12.54 -5.17
CA ASN A 65 3.08 -13.90 -4.66
C ASN A 65 3.42 -13.95 -3.16
N MET A 66 4.34 -13.10 -2.70
CA MET A 66 4.72 -13.06 -1.29
C MET A 66 3.62 -12.44 -0.41
N PHE A 67 2.93 -11.42 -0.89
CA PHE A 67 1.94 -10.66 -0.11
C PHE A 67 0.50 -11.16 -0.28
N GLN A 68 0.27 -12.18 -1.10
CA GLN A 68 -1.05 -12.74 -1.31
C GLN A 68 -1.62 -13.31 -0.01
N GLY A 69 -2.79 -12.80 0.39
CA GLY A 69 -3.44 -13.21 1.65
C GLY A 69 -2.78 -12.66 2.92
N ILE A 70 -1.78 -11.79 2.80
CA ILE A 70 -1.12 -11.14 3.95
C ILE A 70 -1.84 -9.84 4.30
N SER A 71 -2.17 -9.66 5.58
CA SER A 71 -2.70 -8.40 6.10
C SER A 71 -1.58 -7.39 6.36
N ILE A 72 -1.87 -6.12 6.13
CA ILE A 72 -1.00 -5.00 6.48
C ILE A 72 -1.84 -3.97 7.22
N GLU A 73 -1.46 -3.64 8.46
CA GLU A 73 -2.16 -2.67 9.30
C GLU A 73 -1.26 -1.46 9.59
N VAL A 74 -1.74 -0.25 9.28
CA VAL A 74 -1.04 1.00 9.61
C VAL A 74 -1.26 1.35 11.08
N THR A 75 -0.18 1.39 11.85
CA THR A 75 -0.19 1.70 13.29
C THR A 75 0.04 3.18 13.59
N SER A 76 0.83 3.86 12.76
CA SER A 76 1.05 5.31 12.85
C SER A 76 1.49 5.88 11.51
N ALA A 77 1.21 7.16 11.27
CA ALA A 77 1.72 7.88 10.10
C ALA A 77 1.88 9.35 10.43
N ASN A 78 2.97 9.96 9.95
CA ASN A 78 3.30 11.36 10.17
C ASN A 78 3.78 11.99 8.86
N PHE A 79 3.46 13.27 8.69
CA PHE A 79 4.12 14.07 7.66
C PHE A 79 5.52 14.42 8.13
N GLU A 80 6.53 13.99 7.39
CA GLU A 80 7.91 14.44 7.62
C GLU A 80 8.13 15.83 7.03
N ASN A 81 7.50 16.09 5.88
CA ASN A 81 7.45 17.40 5.22
C ASN A 81 6.27 17.43 4.23
N VAL A 82 6.15 18.52 3.47
CA VAL A 82 5.10 18.66 2.45
C VAL A 82 5.28 17.60 1.38
N GLY A 83 4.37 16.63 1.36
CA GLY A 83 4.35 15.56 0.37
C GLY A 83 5.21 14.34 0.72
N VAL A 84 5.66 14.19 1.97
CA VAL A 84 6.33 12.97 2.44
C VAL A 84 5.66 12.48 3.71
N ILE A 85 5.20 11.22 3.69
CA ILE A 85 4.61 10.55 4.85
C ILE A 85 5.45 9.33 5.19
N THR A 86 5.92 9.26 6.44
CA THR A 86 6.45 8.04 7.03
C THR A 86 5.32 7.36 7.79
N MET A 87 5.08 6.09 7.50
CA MET A 87 4.13 5.25 8.24
C MET A 87 4.83 4.05 8.87
N LYS A 88 4.35 3.65 10.04
CA LYS A 88 4.67 2.35 10.63
C LYS A 88 3.48 1.43 10.40
N ALA A 89 3.76 0.21 9.99
CA ALA A 89 2.75 -0.81 9.80
C ALA A 89 3.19 -2.15 10.41
N VAL A 90 2.23 -3.05 10.57
CA VAL A 90 2.45 -4.43 10.97
C VAL A 90 1.91 -5.33 9.87
N ILE A 91 2.77 -6.23 9.39
CA ILE A 91 2.47 -7.20 8.35
C ILE A 91 2.22 -8.55 9.01
N ALA A 92 1.16 -9.25 8.59
CA ALA A 92 0.75 -10.53 9.16
C ALA A 92 0.64 -10.51 10.70
N GLU A 93 0.24 -9.38 11.28
CA GLU A 93 0.10 -9.13 12.73
C GLU A 93 1.39 -9.25 13.58
N ILE A 94 2.53 -9.63 12.99
CA ILE A 94 3.76 -9.94 13.73
C ILE A 94 4.98 -9.17 13.28
N LEU A 95 4.92 -8.57 12.08
CA LEU A 95 6.11 -8.06 11.40
C LEU A 95 6.06 -6.54 11.28
N PRO A 96 6.72 -5.79 12.19
CA PRO A 96 6.72 -4.35 12.14
C PRO A 96 7.61 -3.84 11.00
N VAL A 97 7.07 -2.91 10.20
CA VAL A 97 7.76 -2.26 9.09
C VAL A 97 7.58 -0.76 9.11
N VAL A 98 8.49 -0.06 8.46
CA VAL A 98 8.40 1.37 8.16
C VAL A 98 8.25 1.51 6.65
N MET A 99 7.22 2.24 6.22
CA MET A 99 7.00 2.57 4.82
C MET A 99 7.05 4.08 4.64
N VAL A 100 7.65 4.53 3.54
CA VAL A 100 7.64 5.95 3.16
C VAL A 100 6.88 6.10 1.86
N ILE A 101 5.87 6.96 1.88
CA ILE A 101 5.15 7.37 0.68
C ILE A 101 5.42 8.84 0.36
N ASN A 102 5.69 9.12 -0.91
CA ASN A 102 5.92 10.47 -1.41
C ASN A 102 4.78 10.86 -2.33
N LYS A 103 4.37 12.12 -2.26
CA LYS A 103 3.39 12.70 -3.15
C LYS A 103 3.96 12.68 -4.57
N ASN A 104 3.19 12.14 -5.49
CA ASN A 104 3.53 12.06 -6.90
C ASN A 104 2.28 12.38 -7.71
N ASP A 105 2.20 13.61 -8.24
CA ASP A 105 1.03 14.08 -9.00
C ASP A 105 0.81 13.31 -10.32
N LYS A 106 1.76 12.45 -10.72
CA LYS A 106 1.66 11.59 -11.90
C LYS A 106 1.24 10.15 -11.57
N SER A 107 1.11 9.80 -10.30
CA SER A 107 0.70 8.46 -9.86
C SER A 107 -0.83 8.35 -9.74
N LEU A 108 -1.38 7.17 -9.97
CA LEU A 108 -2.81 6.86 -9.89
C LEU A 108 -3.45 7.26 -8.57
N THR A 109 -2.69 7.21 -7.47
CA THR A 109 -3.19 7.51 -6.13
C THR A 109 -2.66 8.82 -5.56
N PHE A 110 -1.98 9.65 -6.38
CA PHE A 110 -1.24 10.86 -5.96
C PHE A 110 -0.10 10.62 -4.97
N TRP A 111 0.17 9.37 -4.57
CA TRP A 111 1.20 8.97 -3.63
C TRP A 111 1.87 7.69 -4.11
N LYS A 112 3.17 7.59 -3.84
CA LYS A 112 3.98 6.47 -4.29
C LYS A 112 4.81 5.91 -3.14
N PHE A 113 4.90 4.60 -3.02
CA PHE A 113 5.80 3.97 -2.07
C PHE A 113 7.23 4.12 -2.56
N THR A 114 8.09 4.66 -1.69
CA THR A 114 9.49 4.95 -2.04
C THR A 114 10.47 4.22 -1.14
N LYS A 115 10.00 3.72 0.00
CA LYS A 115 10.77 2.87 0.88
C LYS A 115 9.88 1.89 1.61
N LEU A 116 10.42 0.69 1.80
CA LEU A 116 9.91 -0.36 2.67
C LEU A 116 11.10 -0.83 3.50
N GLU A 117 11.22 -0.27 4.70
CA GLU A 117 12.32 -0.50 5.61
C GLU A 117 11.87 -1.36 6.79
N ASP A 118 12.81 -2.14 7.29
CA ASP A 118 12.64 -2.87 8.53
C ASP A 118 12.48 -1.93 9.72
N HIS A 119 11.64 -2.32 10.68
CA HIS A 119 11.59 -1.59 11.92
C HIS A 119 12.85 -1.78 12.78
N LYS A 120 13.66 -2.82 12.52
CA LYS A 120 14.89 -3.11 13.27
C LYS A 120 15.95 -3.87 12.43
N PRO A 121 17.25 -3.60 12.59
CA PRO A 121 18.29 -4.44 11.99
C PRO A 121 18.24 -5.88 12.53
N GLY A 122 18.29 -6.88 11.64
CA GLY A 122 18.32 -8.31 11.97
C GLY A 122 16.96 -8.97 12.18
N SER A 123 15.82 -8.29 11.94
CA SER A 123 14.49 -8.90 12.02
C SER A 123 14.16 -9.79 10.82
N ASN A 124 13.13 -10.63 10.98
CA ASN A 124 12.59 -11.46 9.92
C ASN A 124 12.05 -10.63 8.73
N SER A 125 11.62 -9.40 8.98
CA SER A 125 11.25 -8.45 7.92
C SER A 125 12.44 -8.15 7.03
N GLN A 126 13.65 -8.05 7.58
CA GLN A 126 14.83 -7.63 6.83
C GLN A 126 15.17 -8.67 5.78
N LYS A 127 14.96 -9.94 6.13
CA LYS A 127 15.13 -11.06 5.20
C LYS A 127 14.06 -11.03 4.11
N MET A 128 12.78 -10.85 4.47
CA MET A 128 11.67 -10.77 3.53
C MET A 128 11.80 -9.59 2.55
N PHE A 129 12.33 -8.47 3.00
CA PHE A 129 12.51 -7.25 2.19
C PHE A 129 13.87 -7.13 1.52
N SER A 130 14.90 -7.86 1.97
CA SER A 130 16.18 -7.92 1.25
C SER A 130 16.07 -8.56 -0.13
N GLU A 131 15.01 -9.33 -0.36
CA GLU A 131 14.67 -9.90 -1.67
C GLU A 131 13.92 -8.88 -2.56
N PHE A 132 13.46 -7.76 -1.99
CA PHE A 132 12.79 -6.66 -2.69
C PHE A 132 13.73 -5.48 -2.90
N THR A 133 14.22 -5.34 -4.13
CA THR A 133 14.99 -4.15 -4.51
C THR A 133 14.05 -3.17 -5.20
N MET A 134 13.78 -2.03 -4.55
CA MET A 134 13.12 -0.90 -5.22
C MET A 134 14.18 -0.19 -6.07
N SER A 135 13.81 0.20 -7.30
CA SER A 135 14.71 0.84 -8.25
C SER A 135 14.90 2.32 -7.94
#